data_AF-A0A411Z7F0-F1
#
_entry.id   AF-A0A411Z7F0-F1
#
_cell.length_a   1.000
_cell.length_b   1.000
_cell.length_c   1.000
_cell.angle_alpha   90.00
_cell.angle_beta   90.00
_cell.angle_gamma   90.00
#
_symmetry.space_group_name_H-M   'P 1'
#
loop_
_entity.id
_entity.type
_entity.pdbx_description
1 polymer ?
#
loop_
_entity_poly.entity_id
_entity_poly.type
_entity_poly.pdbx_seq_one_letter_code
_entity_poly.pdbx_strand_id
1 'polypeptide(L)'
;MQYSTGTLTLTNGSAAVTGTGTAWVGGLRAGWILLIPGEGPLLIQSVASDTALTLARPYQGSTRSGAVYNALATRGEMTTFLTQLQTVLTAMQGTIDGAGAGKFADGTVAIPGLRFASDEDTGMRRSAANALALVTGGADRLVVTNSGAALTGLLTGTAVTQSVTDATAGRLMKVADFGLGGTGASPAITLNSATAQGLFPILGHRSELALGCEWRRCVGAASCHHLHHPDRTPGE
;
A
#
# COMPACT_ATOMS: atom_id res chain seq x y z
N MET A 1 2.02 -41.56 27.83
CA MET A 1 0.68 -42.12 27.56
C MET A 1 0.86 -43.51 26.99
N GLN A 2 0.20 -44.51 27.58
CA GLN A 2 0.29 -45.93 27.22
C GLN A 2 -1.10 -46.36 26.72
N TYR A 3 -1.16 -47.11 25.62
CA TYR A 3 -2.40 -47.71 25.10
C TYR A 3 -2.31 -49.22 25.20
N SER A 4 -3.33 -49.89 25.75
CA SER A 4 -3.35 -51.36 25.95
C SER A 4 -4.74 -51.99 25.79
N THR A 5 -5.71 -51.25 25.24
CA THR A 5 -7.09 -51.72 25.07
C THR A 5 -7.17 -52.83 24.01
N GLY A 6 -7.84 -53.93 24.35
CA GLY A 6 -8.07 -55.05 23.43
C GLY A 6 -6.86 -55.99 23.33
N THR A 7 -6.86 -56.84 22.31
CA THR A 7 -5.79 -57.80 22.02
C THR A 7 -5.40 -57.75 20.56
N LEU A 8 -4.23 -58.28 20.23
CA LEU A 8 -3.75 -58.32 18.85
C LEU A 8 -3.40 -59.75 18.41
N THR A 9 -3.43 -59.97 17.10
CA THR A 9 -3.00 -61.20 16.44
C THR A 9 -1.81 -60.89 15.55
N LEU A 10 -0.74 -61.64 15.74
CA LEU A 10 0.50 -61.59 14.96
C LEU A 10 0.69 -62.90 14.21
N THR A 11 1.02 -62.80 12.93
CA THR A 11 1.31 -63.97 12.09
C THR A 11 2.79 -63.95 11.70
N ASN A 12 3.48 -65.07 11.90
CA ASN A 12 4.88 -65.21 11.51
C ASN A 12 5.05 -64.87 10.01
N GLY A 13 6.07 -64.07 9.70
CA GLY A 13 6.37 -63.62 8.34
C GLY A 13 5.46 -62.51 7.81
N SER A 14 4.46 -62.06 8.56
CA SER A 14 3.53 -60.98 8.15
C SER A 14 3.83 -59.67 8.87
N ALA A 15 3.70 -58.55 8.15
CA ALA A 15 3.71 -57.22 8.76
C ALA A 15 2.30 -56.77 9.19
N ALA A 16 1.24 -57.45 8.77
CA ALA A 16 -0.12 -57.12 9.14
C ALA A 16 -0.43 -57.60 10.56
N VAL A 17 -1.09 -56.75 11.34
CA VAL A 17 -1.55 -57.05 12.69
C VAL A 17 -3.04 -56.75 12.78
N THR A 18 -3.81 -57.71 13.27
CA THR A 18 -5.25 -57.59 13.45
C THR A 18 -5.59 -57.48 14.94
N GLY A 19 -6.41 -56.49 15.28
CA GLY A 19 -6.86 -56.22 16.64
C GLY A 19 -8.27 -56.76 16.90
N THR A 20 -8.52 -57.15 18.14
CA THR A 20 -9.85 -57.56 18.63
C THR A 20 -10.20 -56.74 19.87
N GLY A 21 -11.36 -56.08 19.85
CA GLY A 21 -11.77 -55.16 20.93
C GLY A 21 -10.89 -53.91 21.02
N THR A 22 -10.21 -53.57 19.92
CA THR A 22 -9.31 -52.42 19.82
C THR A 22 -10.03 -51.23 19.18
N ALA A 23 -9.55 -50.02 19.48
CA ALA A 23 -9.94 -48.76 18.83
C ALA A 23 -8.65 -47.99 18.52
N TRP A 24 -7.88 -48.48 17.54
CA TRP A 24 -6.55 -47.97 17.24
C TRP A 24 -6.54 -46.60 16.57
N VAL A 25 -7.62 -46.21 15.87
CA VAL A 25 -7.69 -44.87 15.28
C VAL A 25 -7.80 -43.84 16.41
N GLY A 26 -6.94 -42.82 16.36
CA GLY A 26 -6.85 -41.79 17.41
C GLY A 26 -6.06 -42.20 18.65
N GLY A 27 -5.98 -43.51 18.95
CA GLY A 27 -5.21 -44.05 20.09
C GLY A 27 -3.77 -44.43 19.78
N LEU A 28 -3.48 -44.85 18.54
CA LEU A 28 -2.14 -45.22 18.07
C LEU A 28 -1.72 -44.36 16.87
N ARG A 29 -0.41 -44.23 16.67
CA ARG A 29 0.20 -43.53 15.52
C ARG A 29 1.33 -44.37 14.94
N ALA A 30 1.64 -44.12 13.67
CA ALA A 30 2.87 -44.60 13.07
C ALA A 30 4.09 -44.15 13.89
N GLY A 31 5.15 -44.96 13.91
CA GLY A 31 6.37 -44.67 14.66
C GLY A 31 6.30 -45.00 16.16
N TRP A 32 5.15 -45.43 16.70
CA TRP A 32 5.05 -45.96 18.07
C TRP A 32 5.59 -47.38 18.17
N ILE A 33 5.97 -47.80 19.39
CA ILE A 33 6.46 -49.15 19.67
C ILE A 33 5.35 -49.95 20.37
N LEU A 34 5.12 -51.17 19.88
CA LEU A 34 4.35 -52.21 20.53
C LEU A 34 5.30 -53.09 21.36
N LEU A 35 4.95 -53.24 22.64
CA LEU A 35 5.58 -54.14 23.59
C LEU A 35 4.63 -55.30 23.87
N ILE A 36 5.08 -56.51 23.59
CA ILE A 36 4.32 -57.73 23.79
C ILE A 36 5.16 -58.64 24.70
N PRO A 37 4.60 -59.19 25.79
CA PRO A 37 5.34 -60.08 26.67
C PRO A 37 5.97 -61.25 25.92
N GLY A 38 7.28 -61.43 26.09
CA GLY A 38 8.05 -62.50 25.44
C GLY A 38 8.55 -62.16 24.04
N GLU A 39 8.26 -60.96 23.50
CA GLU A 39 8.73 -60.51 22.19
C GLU A 39 9.65 -59.29 22.31
N GLY A 40 10.47 -59.05 21.28
CA GLY A 40 11.17 -57.78 21.12
C GLY A 40 10.22 -56.63 20.76
N PRO A 41 10.66 -55.37 20.87
CA PRO A 41 9.85 -54.21 20.50
C PRO A 41 9.53 -54.22 19.00
N LEU A 42 8.26 -54.04 18.65
CA LEU A 42 7.78 -53.97 17.27
C LEU A 42 7.39 -52.53 16.93
N LEU A 43 7.85 -52.02 15.78
CA LEU A 43 7.54 -50.65 15.35
C LEU A 43 6.28 -50.63 14.47
N ILE A 44 5.33 -49.75 14.77
CA ILE A 44 4.16 -49.51 13.93
C ILE A 44 4.57 -48.64 12.74
N GLN A 45 4.30 -49.11 11.51
CA GLN A 45 4.49 -48.33 10.29
C GLN A 45 3.26 -47.48 9.96
N SER A 46 2.07 -48.03 10.12
CA SER A 46 0.80 -47.35 9.83
C SER A 46 -0.34 -47.99 10.63
N VAL A 47 -1.39 -47.21 10.88
CA VAL A 47 -2.65 -47.68 11.46
C VAL A 47 -3.72 -47.46 10.39
N ALA A 48 -4.30 -48.54 9.89
CA ALA A 48 -5.23 -48.51 8.76
C ALA A 48 -6.69 -48.37 9.23
N SER A 49 -7.03 -48.94 10.39
CA SER A 49 -8.35 -48.85 11.00
C SER A 49 -8.27 -49.17 12.50
N ASP A 50 -9.41 -49.19 13.19
CA ASP A 50 -9.49 -49.50 14.62
C ASP A 50 -9.00 -50.91 14.97
N THR A 51 -8.95 -51.81 13.99
CA THR A 51 -8.59 -53.22 14.15
C THR A 51 -7.51 -53.69 13.18
N ALA A 52 -6.91 -52.79 12.40
CA ALA A 52 -5.84 -53.16 11.46
C ALA A 52 -4.69 -52.15 11.49
N LEU A 53 -3.47 -52.65 11.66
CA LEU A 53 -2.23 -51.88 11.57
C LEU A 53 -1.16 -52.67 10.83
N THR A 54 -0.10 -52.00 10.41
CA THR A 54 1.06 -52.59 9.74
C THR A 54 2.32 -52.28 10.51
N LEU A 55 3.18 -53.29 10.72
CA LEU A 55 4.51 -53.15 11.32
C LEU A 55 5.52 -52.69 10.28
N ALA A 56 6.58 -52.01 10.72
CA ALA A 56 7.67 -51.58 9.84
C ALA A 56 8.52 -52.75 9.33
N ARG A 57 8.47 -53.90 10.00
CA ARG A 57 9.13 -55.15 9.60
C ARG A 57 8.17 -56.32 9.83
N PRO A 58 8.19 -57.36 8.97
CA PRO A 58 7.39 -58.56 9.21
C PRO A 58 7.74 -59.19 10.56
N TYR A 59 6.73 -59.67 11.27
CA TYR A 59 6.89 -60.30 12.58
C TYR A 59 7.62 -61.64 12.46
N GLN A 60 8.69 -61.81 13.24
CA GLN A 60 9.59 -62.97 13.16
C GLN A 60 9.34 -64.04 14.24
N GLY A 61 8.52 -63.72 15.26
CA GLY A 61 8.18 -64.66 16.32
C GLY A 61 7.12 -65.67 15.89
N SER A 62 6.82 -66.64 16.75
CA SER A 62 5.74 -67.61 16.51
C SER A 62 4.38 -66.91 16.42
N THR A 63 3.49 -67.38 15.53
CA THR A 63 2.13 -66.85 15.37
C THR A 63 1.38 -66.89 16.70
N ARG A 64 0.76 -65.76 17.08
CA ARG A 64 0.02 -65.57 18.33
C ARG A 64 -1.31 -64.90 18.05
N SER A 65 -2.39 -65.45 18.59
CA SER A 65 -3.71 -64.83 18.62
C SER A 65 -4.05 -64.36 20.02
N GLY A 66 -4.80 -63.25 20.13
CA GLY A 66 -5.24 -62.72 21.43
C GLY A 66 -4.12 -62.22 22.35
N ALA A 67 -2.98 -61.79 21.79
CA ALA A 67 -1.86 -61.30 22.58
C ALA A 67 -2.20 -59.95 23.26
N VAL A 68 -1.86 -59.85 24.55
CA VAL A 68 -1.88 -58.58 25.29
C VAL A 68 -0.66 -57.76 24.90
N TYR A 69 -0.84 -56.45 24.81
CA TYR A 69 0.22 -55.54 24.38
C TYR A 69 0.13 -54.21 25.11
N ASN A 70 1.24 -53.47 25.07
CA ASN A 70 1.31 -52.07 25.46
C ASN A 70 1.95 -51.27 24.32
N ALA A 71 1.30 -50.21 23.88
CA ALA A 71 1.87 -49.29 22.91
C ALA A 71 2.42 -48.05 23.60
N LEU A 72 3.62 -47.62 23.20
CA LEU A 72 4.30 -46.44 23.71
C LEU A 72 4.68 -45.51 22.56
N ALA A 73 4.44 -44.22 22.76
CA ALA A 73 4.94 -43.18 21.87
C ALA A 73 6.47 -43.17 21.88
N THR A 74 7.08 -43.06 20.70
CA THR A 74 8.53 -42.88 20.58
C THR A 74 8.91 -41.40 20.72
N ARG A 75 10.21 -41.13 20.97
CA ARG A 75 10.74 -39.76 21.04
C ARG A 75 10.51 -38.94 19.76
N GLY A 76 10.20 -39.60 18.62
CA GLY A 76 9.91 -38.95 17.34
C GLY A 76 8.71 -38.00 17.38
N GLU A 77 7.63 -38.36 18.06
CA GLU A 77 6.44 -37.49 18.20
C GLU A 77 6.75 -36.22 19.00
N MET A 78 7.60 -36.33 20.03
CA MET A 78 8.10 -35.17 20.78
C MET A 78 8.98 -34.29 19.89
N THR A 79 9.82 -34.86 19.03
CA THR A 79 10.61 -34.06 18.08
C THR A 79 9.73 -33.35 17.06
N THR A 80 8.69 -34.00 16.52
CA THR A 80 7.75 -33.37 15.59
C THR A 80 6.98 -32.24 16.26
N PHE A 81 6.49 -32.44 17.49
CA PHE A 81 5.84 -31.37 18.26
C PHE A 81 6.79 -30.19 18.51
N LEU A 82 8.05 -30.44 18.88
CA LEU A 82 9.04 -29.39 19.08
C LEU A 82 9.37 -28.65 17.77
N THR A 83 9.45 -29.36 16.65
CA THR A 83 9.61 -28.73 15.33
C THR A 83 8.41 -27.85 14.97
N GLN A 84 7.18 -28.35 15.16
CA GLN A 84 5.97 -27.58 14.92
C GLN A 84 5.87 -26.35 15.82
N LEU A 85 6.21 -26.50 17.11
CA LEU A 85 6.28 -25.37 18.05
C LEU A 85 7.31 -24.35 17.59
N GLN A 86 8.50 -24.79 17.16
CA GLN A 86 9.52 -23.90 16.62
C GLN A 86 9.06 -23.20 15.35
N THR A 87 8.34 -23.88 14.45
CA THR A 87 7.74 -23.26 13.25
C THR A 87 6.76 -22.16 13.62
N VAL A 88 5.88 -22.41 14.60
CA VAL A 88 4.94 -21.40 15.09
C VAL A 88 5.68 -20.21 15.72
N LEU A 89 6.67 -20.46 16.58
CA LEU A 89 7.46 -19.40 17.20
C LEU A 89 8.19 -18.54 16.17
N THR A 90 8.78 -19.16 15.13
CA THR A 90 9.41 -18.43 14.03
C THR A 90 8.40 -17.60 13.24
N ALA A 91 7.20 -18.13 12.97
CA ALA A 91 6.15 -17.39 12.27
C ALA A 91 5.63 -16.19 13.10
N MET A 92 5.47 -16.38 14.41
CA MET A 92 5.10 -15.29 15.33
C MET A 92 6.20 -14.23 15.41
N GLN A 93 7.48 -14.65 15.50
CA GLN A 93 8.61 -13.72 15.51
C GLN A 93 8.69 -12.92 14.21
N GLY A 94 8.47 -13.55 13.05
CA GLY A 94 8.40 -12.86 11.76
C GLY A 94 7.27 -11.82 11.70
N THR A 95 6.13 -12.10 12.34
CA THR A 95 5.03 -11.12 12.44
C THR A 95 5.40 -9.95 13.36
N ILE A 96 6.02 -10.23 14.51
CA ILE A 96 6.47 -9.20 15.48
C ILE A 96 7.52 -8.29 14.86
N ASP A 97 8.53 -8.85 14.20
CA ASP A 97 9.65 -8.08 13.64
C ASP A 97 9.28 -7.36 12.34
N GLY A 98 8.29 -7.86 11.60
CA GLY A 98 7.77 -7.28 10.36
C GLY A 98 6.65 -6.27 10.63
N ALA A 99 5.45 -6.59 10.14
CA ALA A 99 4.29 -5.69 10.20
C ALA A 99 3.90 -5.30 11.64
N GLY A 100 4.13 -6.17 12.64
CA GLY A 100 3.88 -5.89 14.05
C GLY A 100 4.74 -4.75 14.62
N ALA A 101 5.96 -4.58 14.11
CA ALA A 101 6.84 -3.45 14.41
C ALA A 101 6.65 -2.26 13.45
N GLY A 102 5.62 -2.27 12.59
CA GLY A 102 5.40 -1.27 11.56
C GLY A 102 6.37 -1.33 10.38
N LYS A 103 7.13 -2.44 10.26
CA LYS A 103 8.04 -2.66 9.13
C LYS A 103 7.30 -3.43 8.03
N PHE A 104 6.84 -2.70 7.03
CA PHE A 104 6.21 -3.27 5.84
C PHE A 104 7.25 -3.55 4.77
N ALA A 105 6.99 -4.53 3.90
CA ALA A 105 7.82 -4.74 2.73
C ALA A 105 7.79 -3.50 1.82
N ASP A 106 8.84 -3.29 1.03
CA ASP A 106 8.95 -2.12 0.14
C ASP A 106 7.74 -2.00 -0.82
N GLY A 107 7.22 -3.14 -1.28
CA GLY A 107 6.11 -3.21 -2.22
C GLY A 107 6.51 -2.85 -3.64
N THR A 108 5.64 -3.15 -4.58
CA THR A 108 5.76 -2.76 -5.99
C THR A 108 4.66 -1.77 -6.35
N VAL A 109 4.72 -1.21 -7.56
CA VAL A 109 3.66 -0.33 -8.04
C VAL A 109 2.32 -1.07 -8.21
N ALA A 110 2.35 -2.37 -8.55
CA ALA A 110 1.14 -3.19 -8.68
C ALA A 110 0.65 -3.77 -7.34
N ILE A 111 1.55 -3.91 -6.36
CA ILE A 111 1.27 -4.47 -5.04
C ILE A 111 1.99 -3.63 -3.98
N PRO A 112 1.39 -2.52 -3.51
CA PRO A 112 2.00 -1.67 -2.50
C PRO A 112 2.27 -2.43 -1.19
N GLY A 113 3.28 -1.98 -0.45
CA GLY A 113 3.72 -2.61 0.81
C GLY A 113 2.68 -2.49 1.92
N LEU A 114 2.00 -1.35 1.96
CA LEU A 114 0.78 -1.09 2.70
C LEU A 114 -0.36 -0.97 1.69
N ARG A 115 -1.38 -1.83 1.77
CA ARG A 115 -2.50 -1.87 0.81
C ARG A 115 -3.79 -2.33 1.46
N PHE A 116 -4.90 -2.21 0.74
CA PHE A 116 -6.23 -2.60 1.22
C PHE A 116 -6.59 -4.00 0.74
N ALA A 117 -7.25 -4.80 1.59
CA ALA A 117 -7.60 -6.19 1.24
C ALA A 117 -8.55 -6.31 0.04
N SER A 118 -9.38 -5.29 -0.21
CA SER A 118 -10.32 -5.26 -1.34
C SER A 118 -9.75 -4.56 -2.58
N ASP A 119 -8.61 -3.89 -2.44
CA ASP A 119 -7.96 -3.14 -3.51
C ASP A 119 -6.43 -3.26 -3.32
N GLU A 120 -5.87 -4.34 -3.88
CA GLU A 120 -4.47 -4.69 -3.67
C GLU A 120 -3.49 -3.82 -4.47
N ASP A 121 -3.99 -2.96 -5.37
CA ASP A 121 -3.17 -2.06 -6.18
C ASP A 121 -3.20 -0.61 -5.67
N THR A 122 -3.89 -0.36 -4.55
CA THR A 122 -3.99 0.94 -3.89
C THR A 122 -3.34 0.93 -2.52
N GLY A 123 -2.47 1.92 -2.24
CA GLY A 123 -1.81 2.06 -0.95
C GLY A 123 -0.52 2.88 -0.97
N MET A 124 0.47 2.43 -0.18
CA MET A 124 1.77 3.10 -0.04
C MET A 124 2.92 2.11 -0.26
N ARG A 125 3.99 2.57 -0.92
CA ARG A 125 5.18 1.76 -1.19
C ARG A 125 6.47 2.58 -1.04
N ARG A 126 7.58 1.90 -0.81
CA ARG A 126 8.92 2.49 -0.93
C ARG A 126 9.39 2.32 -2.37
N SER A 127 9.60 3.43 -3.09
CA SER A 127 9.95 3.38 -4.53
C SER A 127 11.45 3.33 -4.82
N ALA A 128 12.25 3.79 -3.87
CA ALA A 128 13.71 3.74 -3.88
C ALA A 128 14.24 4.04 -2.46
N ALA A 129 15.56 4.15 -2.30
CA ALA A 129 16.14 4.69 -1.08
C ALA A 129 15.63 6.11 -0.81
N ASN A 130 15.15 6.34 0.42
CA ASN A 130 14.60 7.62 0.85
C ASN A 130 13.44 8.14 -0.03
N ALA A 131 12.66 7.23 -0.65
CA ALA A 131 11.53 7.60 -1.50
C ALA A 131 10.27 6.81 -1.13
N LEU A 132 9.19 7.54 -0.84
CA LEU A 132 7.86 7.03 -0.50
C LEU A 132 6.88 7.41 -1.60
N ALA A 133 6.04 6.47 -2.04
CA ALA A 133 5.02 6.70 -3.05
C ALA A 133 3.61 6.36 -2.55
N LEU A 134 2.64 7.22 -2.88
CA LEU A 134 1.21 6.91 -2.82
C LEU A 134 0.79 6.30 -4.16
N VAL A 135 0.11 5.17 -4.12
CA VAL A 135 -0.29 4.38 -5.28
C VAL A 135 -1.81 4.23 -5.31
N THR A 136 -2.42 4.39 -6.47
CA THR A 136 -3.82 4.00 -6.70
C THR A 136 -3.96 3.35 -8.07
N GLY A 137 -4.75 2.28 -8.20
CA GLY A 137 -4.94 1.62 -9.50
C GLY A 137 -3.62 1.13 -10.12
N GLY A 138 -2.66 0.72 -9.30
CA GLY A 138 -1.37 0.21 -9.77
C GLY A 138 -0.42 1.24 -10.37
N ALA A 139 -0.56 2.54 -10.08
CA ALA A 139 0.45 3.54 -10.44
C ALA A 139 0.66 4.63 -9.38
N ASP A 140 1.89 5.13 -9.29
CA ASP A 140 2.27 6.20 -8.37
C ASP A 140 1.53 7.51 -8.71
N ARG A 141 0.97 8.16 -7.70
CA ARG A 141 0.31 9.48 -7.81
C ARG A 141 1.09 10.60 -7.14
N LEU A 142 1.79 10.28 -6.06
CA LEU A 142 2.67 11.20 -5.34
C LEU A 142 3.93 10.42 -4.95
N VAL A 143 5.09 10.94 -5.30
CA VAL A 143 6.39 10.41 -4.87
C VAL A 143 7.10 11.49 -4.08
N VAL A 144 7.38 11.20 -2.81
CA VAL A 144 8.17 12.06 -1.92
C VAL A 144 9.55 11.46 -1.77
N THR A 145 10.57 12.25 -2.08
CA THR A 145 11.99 11.90 -1.91
C THR A 145 12.66 12.89 -0.96
N ASN A 146 13.95 12.67 -0.68
CA ASN A 146 14.77 13.64 0.05
C ASN A 146 14.96 14.98 -0.68
N SER A 147 14.58 15.08 -1.95
CA SER A 147 14.74 16.28 -2.78
C SER A 147 13.41 17.03 -2.98
N GLY A 148 12.29 16.48 -2.54
CA GLY A 148 10.97 17.09 -2.65
C GLY A 148 9.87 16.10 -2.98
N ALA A 149 8.71 16.61 -3.38
CA ALA A 149 7.54 15.83 -3.73
C ALA A 149 7.14 16.07 -5.19
N ALA A 150 6.93 14.99 -5.93
CA ALA A 150 6.47 15.02 -7.31
C ALA A 150 5.07 14.39 -7.41
N LEU A 151 4.13 15.08 -8.04
CA LEU A 151 2.82 14.54 -8.35
C LEU A 151 2.77 14.03 -9.78
N THR A 152 2.16 12.87 -9.97
CA THR A 152 1.80 12.32 -11.26
C THR A 152 0.34 12.63 -11.52
N GLY A 153 0.09 13.62 -12.39
CA GLY A 153 -1.24 14.16 -12.66
C GLY A 153 -1.43 15.57 -12.08
N LEU A 154 -2.63 16.14 -12.28
CA LEU A 154 -2.97 17.48 -11.81
C LEU A 154 -3.59 17.43 -10.41
N LEU A 155 -3.26 18.44 -9.59
CA LEU A 155 -4.08 18.77 -8.43
C LEU A 155 -5.39 19.40 -8.91
N THR A 156 -6.50 18.99 -8.30
CA THR A 156 -7.85 19.43 -8.66
C THR A 156 -8.67 19.68 -7.39
N GLY A 157 -9.94 20.07 -7.54
CA GLY A 157 -10.82 20.38 -6.41
C GLY A 157 -10.40 21.65 -5.68
N THR A 158 -10.70 21.73 -4.38
CA THR A 158 -10.53 22.96 -3.58
C THR A 158 -9.08 23.38 -3.36
N ALA A 159 -8.12 22.51 -3.67
CA ALA A 159 -6.69 22.83 -3.66
C ALA A 159 -6.30 23.82 -4.76
N VAL A 160 -7.09 23.91 -5.84
CA VAL A 160 -6.89 24.87 -6.93
C VAL A 160 -7.97 25.97 -6.90
N THR A 161 -7.72 27.11 -7.55
CA THR A 161 -8.75 28.13 -7.78
C THR A 161 -10.00 27.49 -8.39
N GLN A 162 -11.22 27.88 -8.00
CA GLN A 162 -12.46 27.35 -8.60
C GLN A 162 -12.97 28.25 -9.73
N SER A 163 -12.56 29.52 -9.77
CA SER A 163 -12.97 30.49 -10.79
C SER A 163 -11.85 31.50 -11.06
N VAL A 164 -11.99 32.26 -12.15
CA VAL A 164 -11.04 33.33 -12.55
C VAL A 164 -10.94 34.50 -11.56
N THR A 165 -11.84 34.57 -10.57
CA THR A 165 -11.80 35.58 -9.49
C THR A 165 -11.74 34.94 -8.11
N ASP A 166 -11.26 33.69 -8.00
CA ASP A 166 -11.16 33.00 -6.72
C ASP A 166 -10.11 33.66 -5.81
N ALA A 167 -10.59 34.41 -4.83
CA ALA A 167 -9.77 35.10 -3.83
C ALA A 167 -9.48 34.25 -2.58
N THR A 168 -9.81 32.95 -2.59
CA THR A 168 -9.57 32.08 -1.43
C THR A 168 -8.07 31.89 -1.22
N ALA A 169 -7.56 32.41 -0.10
CA ALA A 169 -6.15 32.29 0.26
C ALA A 169 -5.71 30.82 0.40
N GLY A 170 -4.44 30.55 0.08
CA GLY A 170 -3.81 29.24 0.27
C GLY A 170 -4.06 28.21 -0.85
N ARG A 171 -4.78 28.58 -1.90
CA ARG A 171 -5.00 27.71 -3.07
C ARG A 171 -3.90 27.86 -4.12
N LEU A 172 -3.69 26.79 -4.89
CA LEU A 172 -2.91 26.81 -6.11
C LEU A 172 -3.70 27.49 -7.24
N MET A 173 -2.98 28.12 -8.15
CA MET A 173 -3.55 28.90 -9.23
C MET A 173 -3.71 28.06 -10.51
N LYS A 174 -4.92 27.98 -11.08
CA LYS A 174 -5.08 27.47 -12.45
C LYS A 174 -4.44 28.45 -13.45
N VAL A 175 -3.96 27.93 -14.58
CA VAL A 175 -3.48 28.76 -15.70
C VAL A 175 -4.56 29.80 -16.04
N ALA A 176 -4.15 31.07 -16.13
CA ALA A 176 -4.97 32.23 -16.44
C ALA A 176 -6.03 32.68 -15.40
N ASP A 177 -6.25 31.95 -14.29
CA ASP A 177 -7.14 32.41 -13.20
C ASP A 177 -6.54 33.61 -12.43
N PHE A 178 -5.25 33.90 -12.63
CA PHE A 178 -4.55 35.04 -12.05
C PHE A 178 -3.82 35.75 -13.19
N GLY A 179 -4.50 36.72 -13.81
CA GLY A 179 -3.82 37.73 -14.62
C GLY A 179 -2.85 38.57 -13.78
N LEU A 180 -2.76 39.88 -14.02
CA LEU A 180 -1.82 40.80 -13.34
C LEU A 180 -2.15 41.11 -11.86
N GLY A 181 -2.90 40.25 -11.15
CA GLY A 181 -3.17 40.35 -9.70
C GLY A 181 -4.25 41.38 -9.32
N GLY A 182 -5.46 40.90 -9.05
CA GLY A 182 -6.52 41.73 -8.45
C GLY A 182 -7.65 40.89 -7.86
N THR A 183 -8.11 41.24 -6.66
CA THR A 183 -9.24 40.59 -5.95
C THR A 183 -10.61 41.01 -6.48
N GLY A 184 -10.74 41.28 -7.78
CA GLY A 184 -11.99 41.72 -8.42
C GLY A 184 -11.91 41.74 -9.95
N ALA A 185 -13.06 41.60 -10.61
CA ALA A 185 -13.17 41.69 -12.07
C ALA A 185 -12.50 42.96 -12.58
N SER A 186 -11.71 42.86 -13.67
CA SER A 186 -11.13 44.03 -14.35
C SER A 186 -12.27 45.02 -14.64
N PRO A 187 -12.34 46.18 -13.96
CA PRO A 187 -13.25 47.21 -14.40
C PRO A 187 -12.80 47.61 -15.80
N ALA A 188 -13.72 48.02 -16.67
CA ALA A 188 -13.37 48.80 -17.84
C ALA A 188 -12.77 50.14 -17.34
N ILE A 189 -11.48 50.14 -16.99
CA ILE A 189 -10.79 51.32 -16.45
C ILE A 189 -10.17 52.09 -17.61
N THR A 190 -10.58 53.34 -17.80
CA THR A 190 -9.79 54.29 -18.60
C THR A 190 -8.51 54.65 -17.83
N LEU A 191 -7.41 54.99 -18.53
CA LEU A 191 -6.10 55.30 -17.90
C LEU A 191 -6.20 56.35 -16.78
N ASN A 192 -7.21 57.23 -16.85
CA ASN A 192 -7.42 58.33 -15.92
C ASN A 192 -8.03 57.90 -14.57
N SER A 193 -8.46 56.65 -14.44
CA SER A 193 -9.10 56.10 -13.23
C SER A 193 -8.36 54.86 -12.70
N ALA A 194 -7.19 54.56 -13.27
CA ALA A 194 -6.38 53.41 -12.89
C ALA A 194 -5.69 53.69 -11.54
N THR A 195 -6.21 53.12 -10.46
CA THR A 195 -5.56 53.11 -9.15
C THR A 195 -4.80 51.79 -8.87
N ALA A 196 -4.60 50.94 -9.88
CA ALA A 196 -3.91 49.66 -9.78
C ALA A 196 -2.68 49.58 -10.71
N GLN A 197 -1.61 48.94 -10.24
CA GLN A 197 -0.35 48.74 -10.96
C GLN A 197 -0.52 47.67 -12.07
N GLY A 198 -0.04 47.94 -13.29
CA GLY A 198 -0.10 47.01 -14.42
C GLY A 198 0.56 47.54 -15.71
N LEU A 199 0.80 46.65 -16.69
CA LEU A 199 1.38 47.01 -18.00
C LEU A 199 0.26 47.40 -18.98
N PHE A 200 0.20 48.67 -19.37
CA PHE A 200 -0.79 49.17 -20.33
C PHE A 200 -0.12 49.32 -21.72
N PRO A 201 -0.47 48.50 -22.73
CA PRO A 201 0.05 48.70 -24.06
C PRO A 201 -0.52 49.99 -24.64
N ILE A 202 0.33 50.97 -24.91
CA ILE A 202 -0.02 52.11 -25.77
C ILE A 202 0.00 51.58 -27.20
N LEU A 203 -1.15 51.13 -27.69
CA LEU A 203 -1.34 50.99 -29.13
C LEU A 203 -1.22 52.40 -29.72
N GLY A 204 -0.26 52.59 -30.61
CA GLY A 204 0.19 53.90 -31.07
C GLY A 204 -0.95 54.89 -31.32
N HIS A 205 -1.10 55.84 -30.40
CA HIS A 205 -2.03 56.95 -30.58
C HIS A 205 -1.37 57.96 -31.52
N ARG A 206 -1.87 58.06 -32.76
CA ARG A 206 -2.02 59.40 -33.34
C ARG A 206 -3.09 60.06 -32.49
N SER A 207 -2.68 61.02 -31.68
CA SER A 207 -3.56 61.78 -30.80
C SER A 207 -4.45 62.69 -31.64
N GLU A 208 -5.54 62.17 -32.19
CA GLU A 208 -6.70 62.98 -32.54
C GLU A 208 -7.68 62.91 -31.37
N LEU A 209 -7.49 63.85 -30.43
CA LEU A 209 -8.53 64.20 -29.47
C LEU A 209 -9.71 64.77 -30.26
N ALA A 210 -10.83 64.06 -30.21
CA ALA A 210 -12.11 64.56 -30.69
C ALA A 210 -12.43 65.90 -30.00
N LEU A 211 -12.49 66.95 -30.83
CA LEU A 211 -13.22 68.21 -30.67
C LEU A 211 -13.23 68.81 -29.24
N GLY A 212 -12.26 69.69 -28.96
CA GLY A 212 -12.46 70.78 -27.99
C GLY A 212 -11.32 71.14 -27.03
N CYS A 213 -10.27 70.33 -26.92
CA CYS A 213 -9.14 70.62 -26.01
C CYS A 213 -7.93 71.18 -26.76
N GLU A 214 -7.83 72.50 -26.80
CA GLU A 214 -6.68 73.26 -27.32
C GLU A 214 -5.51 73.21 -26.32
N TRP A 215 -4.29 72.95 -26.80
CA TRP A 215 -3.06 72.86 -25.99
C TRP A 215 -2.78 74.16 -25.21
N ARG A 216 -3.11 74.24 -23.92
CA ARG A 216 -2.63 75.30 -23.01
C ARG A 216 -1.55 74.75 -22.09
N ARG A 217 -0.35 75.33 -22.15
CA ARG A 217 0.73 75.09 -21.18
C ARG A 217 0.52 76.06 -20.01
N CYS A 218 0.05 75.58 -18.87
CA CYS A 218 -0.12 76.40 -17.66
C CYS A 218 1.21 76.51 -16.92
N VAL A 219 1.69 77.75 -16.67
CA VAL A 219 2.79 78.03 -15.75
C VAL A 219 2.23 78.91 -14.62
N GLY A 220 1.75 78.29 -13.55
CA GLY A 220 1.19 79.00 -12.38
C GLY A 220 -0.26 79.50 -12.53
N ALA A 221 -0.90 79.76 -11.39
CA ALA A 221 -2.36 79.72 -11.19
C ALA A 221 -3.20 80.88 -11.76
N ALA A 222 -2.72 81.73 -12.68
CA ALA A 222 -3.55 82.87 -13.10
C ALA A 222 -3.43 83.40 -14.55
N SER A 223 -2.61 82.84 -15.43
CA SER A 223 -2.51 83.38 -16.81
C SER A 223 -2.29 82.31 -17.87
N CYS A 224 -3.24 82.16 -18.81
CA CYS A 224 -3.06 81.37 -20.04
C CYS A 224 -2.77 82.31 -21.21
N HIS A 225 -1.60 82.18 -21.86
CA HIS A 225 -1.31 82.87 -23.13
C HIS A 225 -1.59 81.95 -24.33
N HIS A 226 -2.15 82.53 -25.39
CA HIS A 226 -2.31 81.88 -26.70
C HIS A 226 -0.94 81.74 -27.38
N LEU A 227 -0.56 80.53 -27.76
CA LEU A 227 0.58 80.28 -28.65
C LEU A 227 0.09 80.43 -30.09
N HIS A 228 0.54 81.47 -30.78
CA HIS A 228 0.27 81.65 -32.21
C HIS A 228 1.11 80.65 -33.01
N HIS A 229 0.47 79.86 -33.86
CA HIS A 229 1.12 78.88 -34.73
C HIS A 229 1.70 79.61 -35.95
N PRO A 230 3.01 79.51 -36.26
CA PRO A 230 3.61 80.19 -37.40
C PRO A 230 3.44 79.30 -38.63
N ASP A 231 2.26 79.30 -39.26
CA ASP A 231 2.08 78.85 -40.65
C ASP A 231 0.62 79.03 -41.11
N ARG A 232 0.22 80.29 -41.28
CA ARG A 232 -0.87 80.67 -42.20
C ARG A 232 -0.48 81.96 -42.89
N THR A 233 -0.03 81.88 -44.13
CA THR A 233 0.02 83.02 -45.05
C THR A 233 -1.42 83.42 -45.41
N PRO A 234 -1.79 84.71 -45.31
CA PRO A 234 -3.00 85.24 -45.92
C PRO A 234 -2.76 85.39 -47.43
N GLY A 235 -3.81 85.27 -48.23
CA GLY A 235 -3.74 85.43 -49.69
C GLY A 235 -3.28 86.81 -50.15
N GLU A 236 -2.69 86.78 -51.35
CA GLU A 236 -2.01 87.83 -52.15
C GLU A 236 -0.58 88.23 -51.72
#